data_AF-A0A0Q8ETR5-F1
#
_entry.id   AF-A0A0Q8ETR5-F1
#
_cell.length_a   1.000
_cell.length_b   1.000
_cell.length_c   1.000
_cell.angle_alpha   90.00
_cell.angle_beta   90.00
_cell.angle_gamma   90.00
#
_symmetry.space_group_name_H-M   'P 1'
#
loop_
_entity.id
_entity.type
_entity.pdbx_description
1 polymer ?
#
loop_
_entity_poly.entity_id
_entity_poly.type
_entity_poly.pdbx_seq_one_letter_code
_entity_poly.pdbx_strand_id
1 'polypeptide(L)'
;MGQLNSWVNVFGAGANFNGGVFTAPNYVIQGSSFDNVGAAFSAVDLKLTNLDTRIGGGTGSGPTGPRGPAGPQGPAGPTGPQGPEGPAGGGPRTTTYDNDTLDQLTLQGASGTRVGNVADGAQATDATNLRQVQSGDAQTLSQANAYTDTRFAEITGMTEDFSVFRSEIDTRIQGQDQRISRNGAMNAAMSQMAINASGTRSPRGRLAAGAGFQDGEKALSIGYAKPIGERASFSLGGAFSGSERSAGVGFGMDL
;
A
#
# COMPACT_ATOMS: atom_id res chain seq x y z
N MET A 1 11.54 -15.82 -0.60
CA MET A 1 12.56 -14.76 -0.59
C MET A 1 12.18 -13.50 -1.39
N GLY A 2 11.08 -13.47 -2.16
CA GLY A 2 10.72 -12.29 -2.99
C GLY A 2 9.85 -11.20 -2.34
N GLN A 3 9.46 -11.32 -1.07
CA GLN A 3 8.51 -10.39 -0.43
C GLN A 3 9.16 -9.29 0.43
N LEU A 4 10.46 -9.40 0.74
CA LEU A 4 11.19 -8.36 1.48
C LEU A 4 11.76 -7.25 0.57
N ASN A 5 11.90 -7.49 -0.74
CA ASN A 5 12.40 -6.47 -1.67
C ASN A 5 11.35 -5.39 -2.03
N SER A 6 10.06 -5.64 -1.78
CA SER A 6 9.00 -4.67 -2.12
C SER A 6 8.90 -3.52 -1.12
N TRP A 7 9.36 -3.70 0.11
CA TRP A 7 9.31 -2.65 1.14
C TRP A 7 10.55 -1.74 1.14
N VAL A 8 11.63 -2.13 0.45
CA VAL A 8 12.91 -1.41 0.48
C VAL A 8 13.00 -0.31 -0.58
N ASN A 9 12.27 -0.44 -1.70
CA ASN A 9 12.20 0.63 -2.71
C ASN A 9 11.37 1.85 -2.25
N VAL A 10 10.61 1.75 -1.15
CA VAL A 10 9.83 2.86 -0.59
C VAL A 10 10.72 3.89 0.11
N PHE A 11 11.91 3.51 0.57
CA PHE A 11 12.82 4.42 1.28
C PHE A 11 13.71 5.26 0.35
N GLY A 12 13.78 4.95 -0.95
CA GLY A 12 14.61 5.70 -1.91
C GLY A 12 16.12 5.66 -1.60
N ALA A 13 16.91 6.45 -2.33
CA ALA A 13 18.34 6.68 -2.08
C ALA A 13 19.25 5.43 -1.99
N GLY A 14 18.95 4.37 -2.77
CA GLY A 14 19.82 3.20 -2.89
C GLY A 14 19.77 2.20 -1.73
N ALA A 15 18.77 2.30 -0.83
CA ALA A 15 18.52 1.27 0.17
C ALA A 15 18.29 -0.09 -0.51
N ASN A 16 18.92 -1.14 0.01
CA ASN A 16 18.80 -2.50 -0.56
C ASN A 16 18.88 -3.55 0.56
N PHE A 17 18.24 -4.68 0.34
CA PHE A 17 18.35 -5.86 1.20
C PHE A 17 18.72 -7.06 0.33
N ASN A 18 19.97 -7.51 0.43
CA ASN A 18 20.49 -8.63 -0.35
C ASN A 18 21.21 -9.62 0.55
N GLY A 19 20.85 -10.90 0.46
CA GLY A 19 21.53 -11.98 1.19
C GLY A 19 21.45 -11.93 2.73
N GLY A 20 20.45 -11.25 3.31
CA GLY A 20 20.28 -11.13 4.77
C GLY A 20 20.96 -9.92 5.40
N VAL A 21 21.63 -9.08 4.60
CA VAL A 21 22.31 -7.85 5.04
C VAL A 21 21.55 -6.62 4.52
N PHE A 22 21.27 -5.68 5.40
CA PHE A 22 20.63 -4.41 5.05
C PHE A 22 21.70 -3.38 4.66
N THR A 23 21.53 -2.77 3.49
CA THR A 23 22.31 -1.60 3.05
C THR A 23 21.49 -0.35 3.34
N ALA A 24 22.01 0.51 4.21
CA ALA A 24 21.35 1.77 4.56
C ALA A 24 21.23 2.71 3.35
N PRO A 25 20.17 3.53 3.28
CA PRO A 25 20.05 4.57 2.24
C PRO A 25 21.19 5.59 2.39
N ASN A 26 21.64 6.15 1.27
CA ASN A 26 22.64 7.22 1.26
C ASN A 26 22.12 8.44 0.49
N TYR A 27 21.83 9.52 1.21
CA TYR A 27 21.38 10.79 0.66
C TYR A 27 22.57 11.73 0.50
N VAL A 28 22.77 12.31 -0.68
CA VAL A 28 23.86 13.28 -0.91
C VAL A 28 23.28 14.67 -1.10
N ILE A 29 23.60 15.60 -0.20
CA ILE A 29 23.21 17.01 -0.28
C ILE A 29 24.49 17.86 -0.34
N GLN A 30 24.68 18.59 -1.45
CA GLN A 30 25.88 19.40 -1.70
C GLN A 30 27.22 18.66 -1.49
N GLY A 31 27.28 17.37 -1.79
CA GLY A 31 28.49 16.54 -1.65
C GLY A 31 28.71 15.94 -0.27
N SER A 32 27.83 16.18 0.71
CA SER A 32 27.82 15.48 2.00
C SER A 32 26.80 14.35 2.00
N SER A 33 27.21 13.18 2.49
CA SER A 33 26.41 11.96 2.56
C SER A 33 25.69 11.83 3.90
N PHE A 34 24.44 11.37 3.89
CA PHE A 34 23.58 11.17 5.05
C PHE A 34 22.92 9.80 4.98
N ASP A 35 22.94 9.07 6.10
CA ASP A 35 22.49 7.66 6.19
C ASP A 35 21.02 7.50 6.62
N ASN A 36 20.35 8.61 6.93
CA ASN A 36 18.94 8.62 7.30
C ASN A 36 18.25 9.91 6.84
N VAL A 37 16.93 9.80 6.69
CA VAL A 37 16.05 10.87 6.18
C VAL A 37 16.08 12.09 7.10
N GLY A 38 16.06 11.90 8.42
CA GLY A 38 16.04 13.00 9.39
C GLY A 38 17.29 13.89 9.32
N ALA A 39 18.47 13.26 9.23
CA ALA A 39 19.75 13.97 9.10
C ALA A 39 19.85 14.70 7.76
N ALA A 40 19.35 14.10 6.67
CA ALA A 40 19.31 14.74 5.36
C ALA A 40 18.42 16.00 5.37
N PHE A 41 17.20 15.92 5.92
CA PHE A 41 16.31 17.09 6.02
C PHE A 41 16.84 18.18 6.94
N SER A 42 17.47 17.82 8.06
CA SER A 42 18.14 18.80 8.93
C SER A 42 19.28 19.53 8.20
N ALA A 43 20.03 18.83 7.35
CA ALA A 43 21.08 19.45 6.55
C ALA A 43 20.53 20.42 5.49
N VAL A 44 19.41 20.09 4.84
CA VAL A 44 18.70 21.02 3.93
C VAL A 44 18.25 22.26 4.68
N ASP A 45 17.63 22.09 5.84
CA ASP A 45 17.12 23.19 6.68
C ASP A 45 18.23 24.16 7.13
N LEU A 46 19.37 23.62 7.55
CA LEU A 46 20.56 24.43 7.85
C LEU A 46 21.09 25.17 6.63
N LYS A 47 21.10 24.55 5.44
CA LYS A 47 21.54 25.21 4.21
C LYS A 47 20.58 26.30 3.78
N LEU A 48 19.28 26.10 3.98
CA LEU A 48 18.24 27.09 3.72
C LEU A 48 18.36 28.28 4.67
N THR A 49 18.58 28.02 5.97
CA THR A 49 18.88 29.06 6.97
C THR A 49 20.15 29.85 6.64
N ASN A 50 21.20 29.18 6.14
CA ASN A 50 22.43 29.84 5.69
C ASN A 50 22.26 30.61 4.37
N LEU A 51 21.26 30.27 3.54
CA LEU A 51 20.93 31.03 2.35
C LEU A 51 20.15 32.29 2.73
N ASP A 52 19.16 32.15 3.61
CA ASP A 52 18.37 33.22 4.19
C ASP A 52 19.27 34.29 4.83
N THR A 53 20.19 33.87 5.69
CA THR A 53 21.17 34.79 6.34
C THR A 53 22.15 35.45 5.37
N ARG A 54 22.54 34.79 4.27
CA ARG A 54 23.42 35.41 3.24
C ARG A 54 22.68 36.42 2.39
N ILE A 55 21.42 36.19 2.11
CA ILE A 55 20.55 37.14 1.42
C ILE A 55 20.28 38.35 2.34
N GLY A 56 20.20 38.14 3.65
CA GLY A 56 20.02 39.21 4.64
C GLY A 56 21.26 40.02 5.06
N GLY A 57 22.49 39.68 4.63
CA GLY A 57 23.73 40.22 5.21
C GLY A 57 24.71 40.96 4.29
N GLY A 58 24.39 41.16 3.00
CA GLY A 58 25.33 41.68 2.01
C GLY A 58 25.36 43.21 1.88
N THR A 59 26.35 43.88 2.48
CA THR A 59 27.42 44.66 1.79
C THR A 59 27.95 45.82 2.64
N GLY A 60 29.27 45.86 2.82
CA GLY A 60 30.00 47.03 3.32
C GLY A 60 31.13 47.45 2.39
N SER A 61 31.31 48.77 2.30
CA SER A 61 32.56 49.57 2.12
C SER A 61 33.30 49.69 0.78
N GLY A 62 33.55 50.95 0.39
CA GLY A 62 34.72 51.41 -0.39
C GLY A 62 34.84 52.96 -0.39
N PRO A 63 36.03 53.58 -0.14
CA PRO A 63 36.18 55.04 -0.07
C PRO A 63 36.68 55.74 -1.36
N THR A 64 36.21 56.99 -1.53
CA THR A 64 36.74 58.23 -2.17
C THR A 64 37.34 58.27 -3.60
N GLY A 65 36.91 59.28 -4.38
CA GLY A 65 37.76 59.97 -5.36
C GLY A 65 37.58 61.51 -5.28
N PRO A 66 38.66 62.32 -5.29
CA PRO A 66 38.56 63.78 -5.19
C PRO A 66 38.03 64.43 -6.47
N ARG A 67 37.36 65.58 -6.30
CA ARG A 67 36.75 66.40 -7.35
C ARG A 67 37.81 67.01 -8.28
N GLY A 68 37.65 66.85 -9.60
CA GLY A 68 38.45 67.55 -10.61
C GLY A 68 38.15 69.05 -10.66
N PRO A 69 39.13 69.90 -11.05
CA PRO A 69 38.95 71.36 -11.08
C PRO A 69 37.94 71.78 -12.15
N ALA A 70 37.15 72.81 -11.86
CA ALA A 70 36.21 73.40 -12.80
C ALA A 70 36.94 74.19 -13.90
N GLY A 71 36.57 73.97 -15.16
CA GLY A 71 36.99 74.83 -16.27
C GLY A 71 36.29 76.20 -16.22
N PRO A 72 36.89 77.26 -16.80
CA PRO A 72 36.35 78.61 -16.72
C PRO A 72 35.02 78.76 -17.46
N GLN A 73 34.16 79.58 -16.86
CA GLN A 73 32.77 79.84 -17.23
C GLN A 73 32.65 80.71 -18.50
N GLY A 74 31.83 80.30 -19.46
CA GLY A 74 31.20 81.23 -20.40
C GLY A 74 29.97 81.87 -19.74
N PRO A 75 29.73 83.19 -19.83
CA PRO A 75 28.66 83.83 -19.09
C PRO A 75 27.30 83.40 -19.66
N ALA A 76 26.58 82.58 -18.89
CA ALA A 76 25.17 82.31 -19.09
C ALA A 76 24.36 83.46 -18.48
N GLY A 77 23.32 83.90 -19.19
CA GLY A 77 22.37 84.90 -18.70
C GLY A 77 21.72 84.44 -17.39
N PRO A 78 21.18 85.36 -16.57
CA PRO A 78 20.67 85.02 -15.25
C PRO A 78 19.54 83.99 -15.38
N THR A 79 19.82 82.76 -14.97
CA THR A 79 18.81 81.73 -14.75
C THR A 79 17.86 82.24 -13.66
N GLY A 80 16.56 82.19 -13.91
CA GLY A 80 15.55 82.50 -12.89
C GLY A 80 15.78 81.66 -11.63
N PRO A 81 15.37 82.14 -10.44
CA PRO A 81 15.55 81.37 -9.21
C PRO A 81 14.99 79.97 -9.42
N GLN A 82 15.84 78.96 -9.19
CA GLN A 82 15.40 77.57 -9.14
C GLN A 82 14.24 77.52 -8.13
N GLY A 83 13.08 77.02 -8.57
CA GLY A 83 11.96 76.81 -7.67
C GLY A 83 12.45 75.96 -6.49
N PRO A 84 11.95 76.21 -5.26
CA PRO A 84 12.34 75.41 -4.11
C PRO A 84 12.21 73.94 -4.46
N GLU A 85 13.20 73.15 -4.05
CA GLU A 85 13.15 71.69 -4.12
C GLU A 85 11.79 71.24 -3.59
N GLY A 86 11.05 70.49 -4.41
CA GLY A 86 9.73 70.00 -4.01
C GLY A 86 9.84 69.20 -2.72
N PRO A 87 8.87 69.29 -1.79
CA PRO A 87 8.93 68.52 -0.55
C PRO A 87 9.15 67.05 -0.88
N ALA A 88 10.09 66.41 -0.18
CA ALA A 88 10.37 64.99 -0.33
C ALA A 88 9.06 64.18 -0.24
N GLY A 89 8.76 63.43 -1.30
CA GLY A 89 7.56 62.60 -1.37
C GLY A 89 7.64 61.46 -0.37
N GLY A 90 7.07 61.66 0.82
CA GLY A 90 7.08 60.66 1.89
C GLY A 90 6.17 61.06 3.05
N GLY A 91 4.86 61.01 2.83
CA GLY A 91 3.89 61.19 3.92
C GLY A 91 3.82 59.94 4.80
N PRO A 92 3.27 60.01 6.03
CA PRO A 92 3.17 58.87 6.97
C PRO A 92 2.29 57.69 6.50
N ARG A 93 1.79 57.73 5.26
CA ARG A 93 0.94 56.69 4.64
C ARG A 93 1.56 56.11 3.35
N THR A 94 2.81 56.42 3.04
CA THR A 94 3.53 55.86 1.90
C THR A 94 4.38 54.68 2.35
N THR A 95 4.31 53.56 1.62
CA THR A 95 5.23 52.43 1.79
C THR A 95 6.49 52.66 0.97
N THR A 96 7.66 52.53 1.59
CA THR A 96 8.96 52.59 0.93
C THR A 96 9.56 51.20 0.86
N TYR A 97 10.26 50.88 -0.22
CA TYR A 97 11.07 49.66 -0.28
C TYR A 97 12.18 49.70 0.77
N ASP A 98 12.60 48.52 1.22
CA ASP A 98 13.64 48.40 2.26
C ASP A 98 15.03 48.76 1.71
N ASN A 99 15.21 48.69 0.39
CA ASN A 99 16.47 48.96 -0.32
C ASN A 99 16.20 49.47 -1.76
N ASP A 100 17.28 49.85 -2.45
CA ASP A 100 17.23 50.32 -3.85
C ASP A 100 17.02 49.19 -4.88
N THR A 101 17.15 47.90 -4.50
CA THR A 101 16.88 46.76 -5.38
C THR A 101 15.40 46.44 -5.53
N LEU A 102 14.54 47.08 -4.71
CA LEU A 102 13.08 46.99 -4.76
C LEU A 102 12.54 45.55 -4.58
N ASP A 103 13.31 44.67 -3.95
CA ASP A 103 12.98 43.25 -3.75
C ASP A 103 12.27 42.98 -2.43
N GLN A 104 12.26 43.95 -1.50
CA GLN A 104 11.69 43.79 -0.17
C GLN A 104 10.92 45.04 0.28
N LEU A 105 9.79 44.80 0.95
CA LEU A 105 8.95 45.81 1.59
C LEU A 105 8.56 45.33 2.99
N THR A 106 9.04 46.00 4.03
CA THR A 106 8.68 45.68 5.43
C THR A 106 7.52 46.53 5.92
N LEU A 107 6.43 45.88 6.33
CA LEU A 107 5.22 46.54 6.86
C LEU A 107 5.28 46.65 8.40
N GLN A 108 5.50 47.85 8.93
CA GLN A 108 5.82 48.16 10.35
C GLN A 108 4.63 48.09 11.34
N GLY A 109 3.59 47.30 11.06
CA GLY A 109 2.43 47.17 11.94
C GLY A 109 2.76 46.39 13.22
N ALA A 110 2.46 46.94 14.40
CA ALA A 110 2.80 46.34 15.70
C ALA A 110 2.21 44.93 15.96
N SER A 111 1.14 44.55 15.24
CA SER A 111 0.54 43.21 15.26
C SER A 111 0.46 42.61 13.86
N GLY A 112 1.36 43.03 12.97
CA GLY A 112 1.29 42.77 11.54
C GLY A 112 0.40 43.76 10.80
N THR A 113 0.50 43.74 9.47
CA THR A 113 -0.28 44.59 8.56
C THR A 113 -1.17 43.71 7.69
N ARG A 114 -2.47 44.00 7.62
CA ARG A 114 -3.39 43.29 6.71
C ARG A 114 -3.28 43.87 5.31
N VAL A 115 -3.03 43.00 4.34
CA VAL A 115 -3.10 43.34 2.90
C VAL A 115 -4.41 42.78 2.35
N GLY A 116 -5.30 43.66 1.90
CA GLY A 116 -6.62 43.31 1.37
C GLY A 116 -6.74 43.54 -0.13
N ASN A 117 -7.81 43.03 -0.74
CA ASN A 117 -8.07 43.15 -2.18
C ASN A 117 -6.93 42.60 -3.05
N VAL A 118 -6.25 41.54 -2.57
CA VAL A 118 -5.25 40.81 -3.34
C VAL A 118 -5.99 39.92 -4.35
N ALA A 119 -5.80 40.19 -5.64
CA ALA A 119 -6.33 39.36 -6.72
C ALA A 119 -5.69 37.97 -6.71
N ASP A 120 -6.17 37.07 -7.56
CA ASP A 120 -5.52 35.76 -7.73
C ASP A 120 -4.13 35.92 -8.34
N GLY A 121 -3.13 35.30 -7.72
CA GLY A 121 -1.83 35.15 -8.33
C GLY A 121 -1.91 34.25 -9.57
N ALA A 122 -1.33 34.70 -10.68
CA ALA A 122 -1.28 33.99 -11.95
C ALA A 122 0.15 33.55 -12.31
N GLN A 123 1.16 34.32 -11.90
CA GLN A 123 2.57 34.00 -12.05
C GLN A 123 3.15 33.40 -10.76
N ALA A 124 4.26 32.67 -10.89
CA ALA A 124 4.92 32.02 -9.75
C ALA A 124 5.42 33.02 -8.68
N THR A 125 5.61 34.29 -9.05
CA THR A 125 6.06 35.37 -8.17
C THR A 125 4.92 36.20 -7.60
N ASP A 126 3.67 35.91 -7.97
CA ASP A 126 2.52 36.65 -7.45
C ASP A 126 2.20 36.21 -6.02
N ALA A 127 1.70 37.14 -5.21
CA ALA A 127 1.12 36.79 -3.93
C ALA A 127 -0.18 36.00 -4.14
N THR A 128 -0.37 34.92 -3.37
CA THR A 128 -1.63 34.18 -3.35
C THR A 128 -2.57 34.76 -2.31
N ASN A 129 -3.87 34.76 -2.62
CA ASN A 129 -4.89 35.14 -1.64
C ASN A 129 -5.38 33.92 -0.84
N LEU A 130 -6.08 34.19 0.28
CA LEU A 130 -6.57 33.14 1.19
C LEU A 130 -7.45 32.10 0.48
N ARG A 131 -8.24 32.50 -0.52
CA ARG A 131 -9.10 31.58 -1.26
C ARG A 131 -8.28 30.59 -2.09
N GLN A 132 -7.19 31.03 -2.72
CA GLN A 132 -6.29 30.12 -3.46
C GLN A 132 -5.65 29.09 -2.52
N VAL A 133 -5.19 29.51 -1.34
CA VAL A 133 -4.62 28.61 -0.32
C VAL A 133 -5.66 27.59 0.15
N GLN A 134 -6.84 28.05 0.57
CA GLN A 134 -7.92 27.17 1.02
C GLN A 134 -8.37 26.18 -0.06
N SER A 135 -8.38 26.61 -1.33
CA SER A 135 -8.70 25.73 -2.46
C SER A 135 -7.63 24.64 -2.64
N GLY A 136 -6.35 24.98 -2.54
CA GLY A 136 -5.25 24.02 -2.62
C GLY A 136 -5.25 23.02 -1.47
N ASP A 137 -5.52 23.50 -0.25
CA ASP A 137 -5.64 22.65 0.95
C ASP A 137 -6.82 21.69 0.82
N ALA A 138 -7.99 22.17 0.37
CA ALA A 138 -9.17 21.34 0.15
C ALA A 138 -8.93 20.27 -0.92
N GLN A 139 -8.23 20.60 -2.00
CA GLN A 139 -7.84 19.64 -3.03
C GLN A 139 -6.90 18.57 -2.48
N THR A 140 -5.88 18.98 -1.73
CA THR A 140 -4.92 18.06 -1.10
C THR A 140 -5.61 17.11 -0.13
N LEU A 141 -6.49 17.65 0.73
CA LEU A 141 -7.28 16.84 1.67
C LEU A 141 -8.19 15.86 0.94
N SER A 142 -8.87 16.30 -0.12
CA SER A 142 -9.72 15.42 -0.93
C SER A 142 -8.92 14.29 -1.58
N GLN A 143 -7.74 14.57 -2.11
CA GLN A 143 -6.86 13.55 -2.71
C GLN A 143 -6.36 12.56 -1.66
N ALA A 144 -5.97 13.04 -0.48
CA ALA A 144 -5.53 12.19 0.62
C ALA A 144 -6.64 11.26 1.12
N ASN A 145 -7.88 11.77 1.24
CA ASN A 145 -9.03 10.96 1.60
C ASN A 145 -9.33 9.91 0.53
N ALA A 146 -9.38 10.31 -0.76
CA ALA A 146 -9.62 9.38 -1.86
C ALA A 146 -8.56 8.26 -1.93
N TYR A 147 -7.28 8.60 -1.70
CA TYR A 147 -6.20 7.62 -1.62
C TYR A 147 -6.41 6.65 -0.46
N THR A 148 -6.71 7.17 0.73
CA THR A 148 -6.98 6.36 1.94
C THR A 148 -8.17 5.44 1.72
N ASP A 149 -9.27 5.95 1.16
CA ASP A 149 -10.49 5.18 0.88
C ASP A 149 -10.22 4.05 -0.12
N THR A 150 -9.43 4.32 -1.17
CA THR A 150 -9.04 3.31 -2.15
C THR A 150 -8.24 2.18 -1.50
N ARG A 151 -7.26 2.53 -0.65
CA ARG A 151 -6.44 1.53 0.07
C ARG A 151 -7.25 0.76 1.09
N PHE A 152 -8.20 1.41 1.75
CA PHE A 152 -9.06 0.74 2.71
C PHE A 152 -10.01 -0.24 2.01
N ALA A 153 -10.61 0.16 0.89
CA ALA A 153 -11.47 -0.73 0.09
C ALA A 153 -10.71 -1.98 -0.40
N GLU A 154 -9.45 -1.84 -0.81
CA GLU A 154 -8.57 -2.96 -1.18
C GLU A 154 -8.37 -3.93 0.00
N ILE A 155 -8.14 -3.42 1.21
CA ILE A 155 -7.97 -4.24 2.43
C ILE A 155 -9.27 -4.92 2.84
N THR A 156 -10.40 -4.23 2.77
CA THR A 156 -11.72 -4.80 3.08
C THR A 156 -12.03 -5.95 2.12
N GLY A 157 -11.81 -5.78 0.82
CA GLY A 157 -12.00 -6.82 -0.19
C GLY A 157 -11.16 -8.07 0.08
N MET A 158 -9.86 -7.91 0.41
CA MET A 158 -9.01 -9.06 0.78
C MET A 158 -9.52 -9.82 2.01
N THR A 159 -10.12 -9.11 2.97
CA THR A 159 -10.65 -9.72 4.20
C THR A 159 -11.90 -10.56 3.88
N GLU A 160 -12.76 -10.05 2.99
CA GLU A 160 -13.94 -10.77 2.50
C GLU A 160 -13.53 -12.03 1.72
N ASP A 161 -12.61 -11.91 0.76
CA ASP A 161 -12.09 -13.04 -0.02
C ASP A 161 -11.53 -14.15 0.88
N PHE A 162 -10.76 -13.77 1.91
CA PHE A 162 -10.20 -14.74 2.83
C PHE A 162 -11.26 -15.42 3.71
N SER A 163 -12.33 -14.72 4.06
CA SER A 163 -13.45 -15.29 4.80
C SER A 163 -14.22 -16.33 3.97
N VAL A 164 -14.45 -16.03 2.69
CA VAL A 164 -15.08 -16.94 1.72
C VAL A 164 -14.21 -18.16 1.50
N PHE A 165 -12.90 -17.96 1.28
CA PHE A 165 -11.94 -19.04 1.13
C PHE A 165 -11.91 -19.99 2.33
N ARG A 166 -11.90 -19.46 3.56
CA ARG A 166 -11.96 -20.27 4.79
C ARG A 166 -13.24 -21.09 4.84
N SER A 167 -14.39 -20.48 4.55
CA SER A 167 -15.68 -21.17 4.54
C SER A 167 -15.76 -22.29 3.50
N GLU A 168 -15.21 -22.06 2.30
CA GLU A 168 -15.14 -23.07 1.24
C GLU A 168 -14.26 -24.26 1.66
N ILE A 169 -13.10 -23.98 2.26
CA ILE A 169 -12.22 -25.02 2.80
C ILE A 169 -12.92 -25.82 3.89
N ASP A 170 -13.55 -25.17 4.86
CA ASP A 170 -14.23 -25.86 5.95
C ASP A 170 -15.33 -26.78 5.43
N THR A 171 -16.13 -26.29 4.47
CA THR A 171 -17.20 -27.09 3.83
C THR A 171 -16.62 -28.29 3.09
N ARG A 172 -15.50 -28.10 2.38
CA ARG A 172 -14.84 -29.17 1.63
C ARG A 172 -14.24 -30.22 2.56
N ILE A 173 -13.58 -29.80 3.64
CA ILE A 173 -13.00 -30.71 4.64
C ILE A 173 -14.10 -31.53 5.31
N GLN A 174 -15.19 -30.88 5.76
CA GLN A 174 -16.32 -31.59 6.36
C GLN A 174 -16.97 -32.57 5.37
N GLY A 175 -17.11 -32.19 4.10
CA GLY A 175 -17.60 -33.09 3.06
C GLY A 175 -16.66 -34.27 2.79
N GLN A 176 -15.34 -34.07 2.89
CA GLN A 176 -14.36 -35.14 2.80
C GLN A 176 -14.42 -36.09 4.00
N ASP A 177 -14.49 -35.56 5.22
CA ASP A 177 -14.59 -36.35 6.45
C ASP A 177 -15.84 -37.24 6.42
N GLN A 178 -17.00 -36.68 6.07
CA GLN A 178 -18.24 -37.46 5.91
C GLN A 178 -18.08 -38.57 4.86
N ARG A 179 -17.48 -38.28 3.70
CA ARG A 179 -17.24 -39.30 2.66
C ARG A 179 -16.29 -40.40 3.14
N ILE A 180 -15.27 -40.06 3.92
CA ILE A 180 -14.34 -41.02 4.53
C ILE A 180 -15.09 -41.94 5.50
N SER A 181 -15.89 -41.39 6.40
CA SER A 181 -16.71 -42.17 7.34
C SER A 181 -17.72 -43.07 6.62
N ARG A 182 -18.39 -42.57 5.57
CA ARG A 182 -19.28 -43.39 4.73
C ARG A 182 -18.55 -44.51 4.00
N ASN A 183 -17.36 -44.25 3.46
CA ASN A 183 -16.53 -45.28 2.82
C ASN A 183 -16.12 -46.37 3.81
N GLY A 184 -15.75 -45.98 5.02
CA GLY A 184 -15.39 -46.93 6.06
C GLY A 184 -16.58 -47.75 6.57
N ALA A 185 -17.76 -47.13 6.74
CA ALA A 185 -19.01 -47.84 6.99
C ALA A 185 -19.36 -48.81 5.85
N MET A 186 -19.21 -48.39 4.58
CA MET A 186 -19.43 -49.26 3.42
C MET A 186 -18.45 -50.43 3.38
N ASN A 187 -17.18 -50.21 3.71
CA ASN A 187 -16.18 -51.29 3.80
C ASN A 187 -16.52 -52.27 4.91
N ALA A 188 -16.96 -51.81 6.08
CA ALA A 188 -17.44 -52.67 7.16
C ALA A 188 -18.67 -53.48 6.71
N ALA A 189 -19.64 -52.84 6.06
CA ALA A 189 -20.81 -53.49 5.50
C ALA A 189 -20.44 -54.55 4.45
N MET A 190 -19.56 -54.21 3.51
CA MET A 190 -19.08 -55.13 2.47
C MET A 190 -18.30 -56.29 3.04
N SER A 191 -17.45 -56.04 4.04
CA SER A 191 -16.68 -57.08 4.73
C SER A 191 -17.63 -58.09 5.40
N GLN A 192 -18.60 -57.60 6.18
CA GLN A 192 -19.58 -58.48 6.83
C GLN A 192 -20.42 -59.27 5.82
N MET A 193 -20.81 -58.63 4.71
CA MET A 193 -21.50 -59.29 3.61
C MET A 193 -20.62 -60.35 2.95
N ALA A 194 -19.37 -60.03 2.63
CA ALA A 194 -18.43 -60.93 1.95
C ALA A 194 -18.11 -62.15 2.82
N ILE A 195 -17.94 -61.98 4.14
CA ILE A 195 -17.77 -63.07 5.11
C ILE A 195 -18.98 -64.00 5.08
N ASN A 196 -20.20 -63.46 5.03
CA ASN A 196 -21.42 -64.26 4.95
C ASN A 196 -21.62 -64.91 3.58
N ALA A 197 -21.18 -64.24 2.50
CA ALA A 197 -21.31 -64.71 1.13
C ALA A 197 -20.32 -65.85 0.83
N SER A 198 -19.07 -65.76 1.30
CA SER A 198 -17.98 -66.70 0.98
C SER A 198 -18.21 -68.10 1.56
N GLY A 199 -18.92 -68.24 2.68
CA GLY A 199 -19.23 -69.53 3.31
C GLY A 199 -20.33 -70.36 2.62
N THR A 200 -20.65 -70.10 1.36
CA THR A 200 -21.74 -70.80 0.67
C THR A 200 -21.30 -72.18 0.14
N ARG A 201 -22.03 -73.23 0.56
CA ARG A 201 -21.90 -74.60 0.03
C ARG A 201 -23.03 -74.97 -0.95
N SER A 202 -23.87 -74.00 -1.29
CA SER A 202 -25.03 -74.19 -2.15
C SER A 202 -24.62 -74.14 -3.63
N PRO A 203 -24.97 -75.15 -4.46
CA PRO A 203 -24.76 -75.11 -5.91
C PRO A 203 -25.50 -73.95 -6.59
N ARG A 204 -26.56 -73.44 -5.96
CA ARG A 204 -27.37 -72.31 -6.45
C ARG A 204 -26.81 -70.94 -6.03
N GLY A 205 -25.69 -70.92 -5.31
CA GLY A 205 -25.13 -69.72 -4.71
C GLY A 205 -25.91 -69.25 -3.47
N ARG A 206 -25.53 -68.07 -2.97
CA ARG A 206 -26.07 -67.43 -1.76
C ARG A 206 -26.18 -65.92 -1.97
N LEU A 207 -27.29 -65.34 -1.54
CA LEU A 207 -27.42 -63.91 -1.32
C LEU A 207 -26.99 -63.57 0.10
N ALA A 208 -26.25 -62.49 0.25
CA ALA A 208 -25.81 -61.97 1.54
C ALA A 208 -26.09 -60.47 1.61
N ALA A 209 -26.31 -59.98 2.81
CA ALA A 209 -26.40 -58.56 3.10
C ALA A 209 -25.51 -58.25 4.31
N GLY A 210 -25.03 -57.02 4.38
CA GLY A 210 -24.22 -56.54 5.48
C GLY A 210 -24.58 -55.11 5.82
N ALA A 211 -24.43 -54.75 7.08
CA ALA A 211 -24.57 -53.38 7.56
C ALA A 211 -23.26 -52.95 8.22
N GLY A 212 -22.92 -51.67 8.09
CA GLY A 212 -21.71 -51.10 8.65
C GLY A 212 -21.97 -49.72 9.21
N PHE A 213 -21.21 -49.37 10.24
CA PHE A 213 -21.31 -48.11 10.96
C PHE A 213 -19.91 -47.58 11.22
N GLN A 214 -19.69 -46.29 11.01
CA GLN A 214 -18.42 -45.64 11.31
C GLN A 214 -18.65 -44.14 11.56
N ASP A 215 -18.16 -43.63 12.68
CA ASP A 215 -18.19 -42.19 13.04
C ASP A 215 -19.56 -41.52 12.85
N GLY A 216 -20.65 -42.24 13.15
CA GLY A 216 -22.03 -41.76 12.98
C GLY A 216 -22.66 -41.99 11.60
N GLU A 217 -21.87 -42.41 10.61
CA GLU A 217 -22.34 -42.79 9.28
C GLU A 217 -22.70 -44.28 9.22
N LYS A 218 -23.68 -44.61 8.35
CA LYS A 218 -24.22 -45.97 8.19
C LYS A 218 -24.23 -46.40 6.74
N ALA A 219 -23.97 -47.67 6.49
CA ALA A 219 -23.97 -48.25 5.16
C ALA A 219 -24.67 -49.60 5.11
N LEU A 220 -25.24 -49.92 3.96
CA LEU A 220 -25.82 -51.22 3.66
C LEU A 220 -25.12 -51.81 2.44
N SER A 221 -24.91 -53.12 2.45
CA SER A 221 -24.34 -53.87 1.34
C SER A 221 -25.21 -55.09 1.02
N ILE A 222 -25.20 -55.47 -0.26
CA ILE A 222 -25.86 -56.67 -0.78
C ILE A 222 -24.91 -57.33 -1.75
N GLY A 223 -24.81 -58.65 -1.71
CA GLY A 223 -24.00 -59.41 -2.64
C GLY A 223 -24.48 -60.82 -2.87
N TYR A 224 -23.87 -61.44 -3.86
CA TYR A 224 -24.13 -62.81 -4.28
C TYR A 224 -22.80 -63.54 -4.43
N ALA A 225 -22.73 -64.77 -3.93
CA ALA A 225 -21.58 -65.64 -4.13
C ALA A 225 -22.02 -67.03 -4.59
N LYS A 226 -21.18 -67.67 -5.39
CA LYS A 226 -21.44 -69.00 -5.95
C LYS A 226 -20.15 -69.81 -6.04
N PRO A 227 -20.14 -71.09 -5.63
CA PRO A 227 -19.03 -71.98 -5.92
C PRO A 227 -18.97 -72.28 -7.42
N ILE A 228 -17.75 -72.41 -7.94
CA ILE A 228 -17.43 -72.79 -9.32
C ILE A 228 -16.59 -74.07 -9.24
N GLY A 229 -17.21 -75.22 -9.55
CA GLY A 229 -16.60 -76.52 -9.30
C GLY A 229 -16.47 -76.83 -7.80
N GLU A 230 -15.59 -77.77 -7.45
CA GLU A 230 -15.43 -78.23 -6.06
C GLU A 230 -14.45 -77.38 -5.24
N ARG A 231 -13.60 -76.59 -5.91
CA ARG A 231 -12.45 -75.93 -5.29
C ARG A 231 -12.34 -74.44 -5.57
N ALA A 232 -13.30 -73.83 -6.28
CA ALA A 232 -13.27 -72.40 -6.55
C ALA A 232 -14.61 -71.73 -6.21
N SER A 233 -14.59 -70.43 -6.00
CA SER A 233 -15.79 -69.62 -5.78
C SER A 233 -15.64 -68.23 -6.39
N PHE A 234 -16.77 -67.62 -6.70
CA PHE A 234 -16.89 -66.25 -7.18
C PHE A 234 -17.91 -65.49 -6.35
N SER A 235 -17.66 -64.20 -6.12
CA SER A 235 -18.60 -63.30 -5.45
C SER A 235 -18.67 -61.95 -6.16
N LEU A 236 -19.83 -61.30 -6.04
CA LEU A 236 -20.06 -59.92 -6.46
C LEU A 236 -20.93 -59.23 -5.41
N GLY A 237 -20.71 -57.95 -5.18
CA GLY A 237 -21.54 -57.20 -4.25
C GLY A 237 -21.41 -55.69 -4.43
N GLY A 238 -22.42 -54.98 -3.93
CA GLY A 238 -22.46 -53.53 -3.89
C GLY A 238 -22.80 -53.03 -2.49
N ALA A 239 -22.38 -51.81 -2.17
CA ALA A 239 -22.75 -51.12 -0.95
C ALA A 239 -23.10 -49.67 -1.25
N PHE A 240 -23.89 -49.08 -0.36
CA PHE A 240 -24.37 -47.72 -0.47
C PHE A 240 -24.51 -47.07 0.91
N SER A 241 -24.23 -45.78 0.96
CA SER A 241 -24.34 -44.94 2.14
C SER A 241 -24.58 -43.51 1.67
N GLY A 242 -25.73 -42.90 2.00
CA GLY A 242 -26.08 -41.56 1.52
C GLY A 242 -26.02 -41.43 -0.01
N SER A 243 -25.15 -40.55 -0.50
CA SER A 243 -24.86 -40.34 -1.93
C SER A 243 -23.82 -41.30 -2.51
N GLU A 244 -23.08 -41.99 -1.67
CA GLU A 244 -21.95 -42.83 -2.02
C GLU A 244 -22.40 -44.26 -2.34
N ARG A 245 -21.76 -44.85 -3.35
CA ARG A 245 -22.02 -46.20 -3.81
C ARG A 245 -20.69 -46.86 -4.19
N SER A 246 -20.54 -48.13 -3.89
CA SER A 246 -19.38 -48.93 -4.27
C SER A 246 -19.81 -50.32 -4.70
N ALA A 247 -18.98 -50.98 -5.51
CA ALA A 247 -19.19 -52.36 -5.92
C ALA A 247 -17.85 -53.10 -6.00
N GLY A 248 -17.88 -54.42 -5.84
CA GLY A 248 -16.70 -55.27 -5.88
C GLY A 248 -17.04 -56.67 -6.37
N VAL A 249 -16.03 -57.35 -6.88
CA VAL A 249 -16.07 -58.76 -7.31
C VAL A 249 -14.86 -59.48 -6.73
N GLY A 250 -15.00 -60.76 -6.43
CA GLY A 250 -13.95 -61.57 -5.81
C GLY A 250 -13.94 -63.01 -6.30
N PHE A 251 -12.77 -63.64 -6.25
CA PHE A 251 -12.57 -65.05 -6.58
C PHE A 251 -11.72 -65.72 -5.49
N GLY A 252 -11.99 -66.98 -5.19
CA GLY A 252 -11.21 -67.79 -4.24
C GLY A 252 -11.01 -69.21 -4.75
N MET A 253 -9.91 -69.87 -4.36
CA MET A 253 -9.59 -71.24 -4.71
C MET A 253 -8.98 -71.99 -3.51
N ASP A 254 -9.42 -73.22 -3.27
CA ASP A 254 -8.88 -74.13 -2.25
C ASP A 254 -7.69 -74.93 -2.84
N LEU A 255 -6.59 -75.04 -2.08
CA LEU A 255 -5.30 -75.67 -2.46
C LEU A 255 -5.17 -77.13 -1.99
#